data_AF-A0A850PVQ3-F1
#
_entry.id   AF-A0A850PVQ3-F1
#
_cell.length_a   1.000
_cell.length_b   1.000
_cell.length_c   1.000
_cell.angle_alpha   90.00
_cell.angle_beta   90.00
_cell.angle_gamma   90.00
#
_symmetry.space_group_name_H-M   'P 1'
#
loop_
_entity.id
_entity.type
_entity.pdbx_description
1 polymer ?
#
loop_
_entity_poly.entity_id
_entity_poly.type
_entity_poly.pdbx_seq_one_letter_code
_entity_poly.pdbx_strand_id
1 'polypeptide(L)'
;MSAPRYRHAARTGNRGSRWMDVRYAGTCKVCGAAIAAGERAFWDAAARTVTCWSLACCEADGLTRQEWQGSPVSGGYVSVRADRRIGSGLAR
;
A
#
# COMPACT_ATOMS: atom_id res chain seq x y z
N MET A 1 -40.28 23.39 13.65
CA MET A 1 -39.35 22.70 14.58
C MET A 1 -38.52 21.71 13.77
N SER A 2 -37.32 22.11 13.34
CA SER A 2 -36.45 21.27 12.50
C SER A 2 -35.46 20.54 13.39
N ALA A 3 -35.56 19.20 13.45
CA ALA A 3 -34.66 18.37 14.23
C ALA A 3 -33.23 18.42 13.67
N PRO A 4 -32.18 18.46 14.52
CA PRO A 4 -30.81 18.32 14.05
C PRO A 4 -30.58 16.88 13.56
N ARG A 5 -30.23 16.74 12.28
CA ARG A 5 -29.78 15.47 11.72
C ARG A 5 -28.45 15.11 12.37
N TYR A 6 -28.48 14.18 13.33
CA TYR A 6 -27.28 13.52 13.80
C TYR A 6 -26.64 12.82 12.60
N ARG A 7 -25.56 13.40 12.07
CA ARG A 7 -24.70 12.73 11.10
C ARG A 7 -24.02 11.62 11.87
N HIS A 8 -24.52 10.39 11.76
CA HIS A 8 -23.72 9.24 12.11
C HIS A 8 -22.47 9.30 11.23
N ALA A 9 -21.35 9.76 11.81
CA ALA A 9 -20.04 9.57 11.24
C ALA A 9 -19.88 8.06 11.13
N ALA A 10 -20.11 7.54 9.92
CA ALA A 10 -19.94 6.13 9.62
C ALA A 10 -18.56 5.74 10.13
N ARG A 11 -18.52 4.87 11.14
CA ARG A 11 -17.27 4.30 11.64
C ARG A 11 -16.71 3.49 10.49
N THR A 12 -15.79 4.07 9.72
CA THR A 12 -15.07 3.45 8.61
C THR A 12 -14.13 2.38 9.15
N GLY A 13 -14.71 1.30 9.68
CA GLY A 13 -13.99 0.15 10.23
C GLY A 13 -13.32 -0.70 9.15
N ASN A 14 -13.64 -0.47 7.87
CA ASN A 14 -13.01 -1.16 6.77
C ASN A 14 -11.79 -0.37 6.29
N ARG A 15 -10.69 -0.51 7.03
CA ARG A 15 -9.39 0.04 6.69
C ARG A 15 -8.86 -0.73 5.48
N GLY A 16 -9.24 -0.29 4.28
CA GLY A 16 -8.82 -0.91 3.02
C GLY A 16 -7.30 -1.02 2.86
N SER A 17 -6.86 -1.59 1.74
CA SER A 17 -5.44 -1.80 1.46
C SER A 17 -4.65 -0.49 1.55
N ARG A 18 -3.54 -0.49 2.29
CA ARG A 18 -2.80 0.73 2.67
C ARG A 18 -1.41 0.42 3.20
N TRP A 19 -0.56 1.44 3.22
CA TRP A 19 0.68 1.41 3.99
C TRP A 19 0.39 1.51 5.49
N MET A 20 1.05 0.65 6.27
CA MET A 20 1.03 0.73 7.72
C MET A 20 2.30 0.12 8.32
N ASP A 21 2.62 0.52 9.54
CA ASP A 21 3.59 -0.21 10.34
C ASP A 21 2.92 -1.48 10.86
N VAL A 22 3.49 -2.64 10.56
CA VAL A 22 2.90 -3.92 10.96
C VAL A 22 2.97 -4.06 12.48
N ARG A 23 1.82 -4.32 13.11
CA ARG A 23 1.75 -4.52 14.57
C ARG A 23 2.36 -5.85 15.03
N TYR A 24 2.31 -6.84 14.15
CA TYR A 24 2.77 -8.20 14.40
C TYR A 24 3.76 -8.57 13.31
N ALA A 25 4.75 -9.39 13.65
CA ALA A 25 5.65 -9.94 12.65
C ALA A 25 4.85 -10.70 11.58
N GLY A 26 5.26 -10.56 10.34
CA GLY A 26 4.58 -11.16 9.19
C GLY A 26 5.57 -11.61 8.12
N THR A 27 5.05 -12.07 7.00
CA THR A 27 5.86 -12.54 5.87
C THR A 27 5.43 -11.82 4.61
N CYS A 28 6.40 -11.25 3.88
CA CYS A 28 6.13 -10.64 2.59
C CYS A 28 5.60 -11.70 1.63
N LYS A 29 4.42 -11.48 1.06
CA LYS A 29 3.81 -12.43 0.10
C LYS A 29 4.62 -12.61 -1.20
N VAL A 30 5.48 -11.65 -1.52
CA VAL A 30 6.25 -11.65 -2.79
C VAL A 30 7.57 -12.38 -2.63
N CYS A 31 8.40 -11.97 -1.66
CA CYS A 31 9.74 -12.54 -1.47
C CYS A 31 9.85 -13.56 -0.35
N GLY A 32 8.80 -13.74 0.47
CA GLY A 32 8.84 -14.65 1.62
C GLY A 32 9.70 -14.15 2.79
N ALA A 33 10.29 -12.95 2.71
CA ALA A 33 11.07 -12.40 3.81
C ALA A 33 10.19 -12.10 5.04
N ALA A 34 10.75 -12.33 6.23
CA ALA A 34 10.13 -11.90 7.46
C ALA A 34 10.10 -10.37 7.53
N ILE A 35 8.95 -9.83 7.94
CA ILE A 35 8.72 -8.41 8.20
C ILE A 35 8.57 -8.28 9.71
N ALA A 36 9.42 -7.47 10.34
CA ALA A 36 9.41 -7.32 11.79
C ALA A 36 8.18 -6.51 12.26
N ALA A 37 7.78 -6.71 13.52
CA ALA A 37 6.80 -5.82 14.13
C ALA A 37 7.38 -4.40 14.22
N GLY A 38 6.58 -3.40 13.83
CA GLY A 38 6.98 -2.00 13.70
C GLY A 38 7.56 -1.62 12.34
N GLU A 39 7.80 -2.58 11.45
CA GLU A 39 8.32 -2.30 10.11
C GLU A 39 7.21 -1.81 9.16
N ARG A 40 7.56 -0.92 8.23
CA ARG A 40 6.60 -0.38 7.28
C ARG A 40 6.34 -1.36 6.14
N ALA A 41 5.08 -1.73 5.95
CA ALA A 41 4.65 -2.65 4.89
C ALA A 41 3.31 -2.21 4.29
N PHE A 42 3.02 -2.69 3.09
CA PHE A 42 1.70 -2.52 2.50
C PHE A 42 0.79 -3.66 2.95
N TRP A 43 -0.30 -3.33 3.62
CA TRP A 43 -1.37 -4.26 3.96
C TRP A 43 -2.36 -4.34 2.82
N ASP A 44 -2.63 -5.54 2.35
CA ASP A 44 -3.74 -5.82 1.46
C ASP A 44 -4.95 -6.34 2.25
N ALA A 45 -6.03 -5.56 2.30
CA ALA A 45 -7.20 -5.93 3.08
C ALA A 45 -8.03 -7.06 2.43
N ALA A 46 -7.95 -7.20 1.10
CA ALA A 46 -8.70 -8.22 0.35
C ALA A 46 -8.11 -9.62 0.57
N ALA A 47 -6.80 -9.78 0.39
CA ALA A 47 -6.08 -11.03 0.56
C ALA A 47 -5.56 -11.24 1.99
N ARG A 48 -5.61 -10.22 2.85
CA ARG A 48 -5.03 -10.23 4.22
C ARG A 48 -3.53 -10.56 4.22
N THR A 49 -2.83 -10.03 3.23
CA THR A 49 -1.39 -10.24 3.02
C THR A 49 -0.61 -8.96 3.22
N VAL A 50 0.70 -9.07 3.50
CA VAL A 50 1.62 -7.93 3.56
C VAL A 50 2.67 -7.99 2.45
N THR A 51 3.04 -6.82 1.92
CA THR A 51 4.16 -6.65 1.00
C THR A 51 5.20 -5.74 1.66
N CYS A 52 6.46 -6.17 1.70
CA CYS A 52 7.54 -5.42 2.35
C CYS A 52 7.90 -4.12 1.60
N TRP A 53 8.71 -3.27 2.23
CA TRP A 53 9.11 -1.96 1.69
C TRP A 53 10.08 -2.02 0.49
N SER A 54 10.55 -3.22 0.12
CA SER A 54 11.43 -3.41 -1.03
C SER A 54 10.76 -2.99 -2.33
N LEU A 55 11.44 -2.15 -3.12
CA LEU A 55 10.90 -1.63 -4.38
C LEU A 55 10.59 -2.75 -5.38
N ALA A 56 11.44 -3.80 -5.44
CA ALA A 56 11.22 -4.96 -6.29
C ALA A 56 9.94 -5.73 -5.92
N CYS A 57 9.65 -5.87 -4.62
CA CYS A 57 8.41 -6.50 -4.16
C CYS A 57 7.19 -5.61 -4.43
N CYS A 58 7.35 -4.30 -4.27
CA CYS A 58 6.30 -3.34 -4.60
C CYS A 58 5.96 -3.40 -6.09
N GLU A 59 6.96 -3.50 -6.97
CA GLU A 59 6.77 -3.55 -8.42
C GLU A 59 6.04 -4.83 -8.86
N ALA A 60 6.47 -5.98 -8.35
CA ALA A 60 5.78 -7.26 -8.60
C ALA A 60 4.33 -7.27 -8.07
N ASP A 61 4.04 -6.50 -7.02
CA ASP A 61 2.71 -6.37 -6.42
C ASP A 61 1.89 -5.18 -6.97
N GLY A 62 2.35 -4.50 -8.02
CA GLY A 62 1.63 -3.37 -8.61
C GLY A 62 1.44 -2.17 -7.66
N LEU A 63 2.33 -2.06 -6.67
CA LEU A 63 2.44 -0.97 -5.70
C LEU A 63 3.44 0.10 -6.14
N THR A 64 3.81 0.12 -7.42
CA THR A 64 4.64 1.18 -8.00
C THR A 64 3.87 2.01 -9.01
N ARG A 65 4.30 3.25 -9.18
CA ARG A 65 3.93 4.13 -10.29
C ARG A 65 5.19 4.61 -10.99
N GLN A 66 5.07 4.95 -12.25
CA GLN A 66 6.12 5.67 -12.96
C GLN A 66 6.00 7.16 -12.62
N GLU A 67 7.11 7.75 -12.18
CA GLU A 67 7.22 9.19 -11.95
C GLU A 67 8.40 9.72 -12.76
N TRP A 68 8.20 10.85 -13.45
CA TRP A 68 9.30 11.53 -14.14
C TRP A 68 10.19 12.18 -13.10
N GLN A 69 11.48 11.85 -13.12
CA GLN A 69 12.46 12.40 -12.21
C GLN A 69 13.61 13.03 -13.00
N GLY A 70 13.97 14.27 -12.65
CA GLY A 70 15.00 15.05 -13.32
C GLY A 70 14.45 16.14 -14.24
N SER A 71 15.31 16.65 -15.11
CA SER A 71 14.98 17.74 -16.05
C SER A 71 13.87 17.34 -17.02
N PRO A 72 12.99 18.25 -17.47
CA PRO A 72 11.97 17.93 -18.48
C PRO A 72 12.53 17.36 -19.79
N VAL A 73 13.80 17.63 -20.11
CA VAL A 73 14.43 17.25 -21.38
C VAL A 73 15.50 16.17 -21.25
N SER A 74 15.96 15.86 -20.04
CA SER A 74 17.01 14.87 -19.79
C SER A 74 16.76 13.97 -18.56
N GLY A 75 15.58 14.10 -17.95
CA GLY A 75 15.11 13.19 -16.91
C GLY A 75 14.68 11.84 -17.49
N GLY A 76 14.17 11.00 -16.61
CA GLY A 76 13.63 9.70 -16.97
C GLY A 76 12.50 9.28 -16.05
N TYR A 77 11.74 8.29 -16.49
CA TYR A 77 10.74 7.64 -15.64
C TYR A 77 11.43 6.68 -14.68
N VAL A 78 11.11 6.81 -13.40
CA VAL A 78 11.57 5.90 -12.35
C VAL A 78 10.38 5.27 -11.63
N SER A 79 10.52 4.00 -11.27
CA SER A 79 9.54 3.30 -10.45
C SER A 79 9.58 3.84 -9.02
N VAL A 80 8.50 4.47 -8.57
CA VAL A 80 8.34 4.91 -7.18
C VAL A 80 7.19 4.18 -6.53
N ARG A 81 7.22 4.06 -5.19
CA ARG A 81 6.14 3.44 -4.43
C ARG A 81 4.88 4.30 -4.54
N ALA A 82 3.77 3.67 -4.87
CA ALA A 82 2.46 4.31 -4.90
C ALA A 82 1.81 4.28 -3.51
N ASP A 83 1.00 5.29 -3.18
CA ASP A 83 0.29 5.36 -1.89
C ASP A 83 -0.79 4.26 -1.75
N ARG A 84 -1.33 3.83 -2.88
CA ARG A 84 -2.30 2.74 -3.02
C ARG A 84 -1.86 1.78 -4.12
N ARG A 85 -2.38 0.55 -4.12
CA ARG A 85 -2.20 -0.38 -5.23
C ARG A 85 -2.85 0.18 -6.50
N ILE A 86 -2.07 0.28 -7.57
CA ILE A 86 -2.52 0.82 -8.87
C ILE A 86 -2.74 -0.32 -9.87
N GLY A 87 -1.90 -1.36 -9.83
CA GLY A 87 -2.01 -2.52 -10.71
C GLY A 87 -2.68 -3.73 -10.08
N SER A 88 -3.09 -4.67 -10.93
CA SER A 88 -3.47 -6.04 -10.53
C SER A 88 -2.21 -6.83 -10.15
N GLY A 89 -1.51 -6.41 -9.09
CA GLY A 89 -0.36 -7.14 -8.57
C GLY A 89 -0.72 -8.57 -8.19
N LEU A 90 0.23 -9.49 -8.33
CA LEU A 90 0.08 -10.93 -8.09
C LEU A 90 -0.76 -11.22 -6.83
N ALA A 91 -2.02 -11.58 -7.05
CA ALA A 91 -2.80 -12.44 -6.17
C ALA A 91 -2.52 -13.86 -6.64
N ARG A 92 -1.50 -14.49 -6.05
CA ARG A 92 -1.29 -15.94 -6.15
C ARG A 92 -1.68 -16.56 -4.84
#